data_AF-A0A942XF07-F1
#
_entry.id   AF-A0A942XF07-F1
#
_cell.length_a   1.000
_cell.length_b   1.000
_cell.length_c   1.000
_cell.angle_alpha   90.00
_cell.angle_beta   90.00
_cell.angle_gamma   90.00
#
_symmetry.space_group_name_H-M   'P 1'
#
loop_
_entity.id
_entity.type
_entity.pdbx_description
1 polymer ?
#
loop_
_entity_poly.entity_id
_entity_poly.type
_entity_poly.pdbx_seq_one_letter_code
_entity_poly.pdbx_strand_id
1 'polypeptide(L)'
;MAFQEVIDAKQRIIQEFVPGKQVTIAHVIANPKPDLFRKMGLEEKGRNAIGILTITPGEGTIIAADIASKSGDIEIGFIDRFSGALLITGDVSAVESALRSVIEGLQRILGFFPTDLTRS
;
A
#
# COMPACT_ATOMS: atom_id res chain seq x y z
N MET A 1 39.69 1.43 31.90
CA MET A 1 40.25 0.49 30.91
C MET A 1 39.23 -0.57 30.45
N ALA A 2 38.33 -1.07 31.30
CA ALA A 2 37.32 -2.07 30.87
C ALA A 2 36.14 -1.54 30.01
N PHE A 3 35.89 -0.23 29.96
CA PHE A 3 34.79 0.36 29.17
C PHE A 3 35.12 0.60 27.69
N GLN A 4 36.40 0.52 27.31
CA GLN A 4 36.83 0.79 25.93
C GLN A 4 36.85 -0.47 25.04
N GLU A 5 36.94 -1.67 25.64
CA GLU A 5 37.00 -2.95 24.92
C GLU A 5 35.64 -3.42 24.36
N VAL A 6 34.52 -2.93 24.90
CA VAL A 6 33.17 -3.34 24.46
C VAL A 6 32.77 -2.64 23.14
N ILE A 7 33.43 -1.55 22.76
CA ILE A 7 33.09 -0.76 21.57
C ILE A 7 33.71 -1.32 20.28
N ASP A 8 34.72 -2.20 20.37
CA ASP A 8 35.54 -2.58 19.20
C ASP A 8 35.22 -3.96 18.58
N ALA A 9 34.22 -4.68 19.10
CA ALA A 9 33.75 -5.92 18.49
C ALA A 9 32.54 -5.66 17.58
N LYS A 10 32.74 -4.96 16.45
CA LYS A 10 31.69 -4.89 15.40
C LYS A 10 31.46 -6.30 14.84
N GLN A 11 30.41 -6.95 15.33
CA GLN A 11 29.96 -8.26 14.85
C GLN A 11 29.70 -8.17 13.34
N ARG A 12 30.45 -8.94 12.55
CA ARG A 12 30.23 -9.07 11.10
C ARG A 12 29.17 -10.12 10.85
N ILE A 13 28.14 -9.77 10.09
CA ILE A 13 27.06 -10.67 9.69
C ILE A 13 26.93 -10.58 8.17
N ILE A 14 26.70 -11.73 7.52
CA ILE A 14 26.30 -11.78 6.11
C ILE A 14 24.77 -11.74 6.11
N GLN A 15 24.21 -10.77 5.39
CA GLN A 15 22.77 -10.60 5.26
C GLN A 15 22.38 -10.68 3.78
N GLU A 16 21.56 -11.67 3.45
CA GLU A 16 20.91 -11.75 2.15
C GLU A 16 19.58 -11.02 2.22
N PHE A 17 19.39 -10.03 1.34
CA PHE A 17 18.15 -9.28 1.28
C PHE A 17 17.18 -9.96 0.33
N VAL A 18 16.00 -10.28 0.84
CA VAL A 18 14.86 -10.75 0.05
C VAL A 18 13.63 -9.92 0.45
N PRO A 19 12.76 -9.54 -0.51
CA PRO A 19 11.55 -8.82 -0.18
C PRO A 19 10.60 -9.72 0.62
N GLY A 20 10.06 -9.20 1.72
CA GLY A 20 8.95 -9.83 2.43
C GLY A 20 7.66 -9.77 1.61
N LYS A 21 6.61 -10.48 2.07
CA LYS A 21 5.25 -10.40 1.52
C LYS A 21 4.34 -9.70 2.52
N GLN A 22 4.06 -8.42 2.32
CA GLN A 22 3.30 -7.62 3.28
C GLN A 22 2.50 -6.52 2.58
N VAL A 23 1.28 -6.28 3.08
CA VAL A 23 0.55 -5.04 2.86
C VAL A 23 0.81 -4.17 4.10
N THR A 24 1.54 -3.07 3.93
CA THR A 24 1.97 -2.22 5.05
C THR A 24 0.95 -1.12 5.32
N ILE A 25 0.35 -0.57 4.27
CA ILE A 25 -0.66 0.50 4.35
C ILE A 25 -1.87 0.06 3.55
N ALA A 26 -3.05 0.25 4.13
CA ALA A 26 -4.35 0.27 3.45
C ALA A 26 -5.20 1.37 4.08
N HIS A 27 -5.30 2.51 3.39
CA HIS A 27 -5.88 3.72 3.96
C HIS A 27 -6.89 4.37 3.01
N VAL A 28 -8.00 4.85 3.58
CA VAL A 28 -9.01 5.63 2.86
C VAL A 28 -8.93 7.09 3.27
N ILE A 29 -8.86 7.99 2.29
CA ILE A 29 -9.09 9.42 2.48
C ILE A 29 -10.46 9.73 1.90
N ALA A 30 -11.46 9.95 2.75
CA ALA A 30 -12.85 10.08 2.31
C ALA A 30 -13.11 11.37 1.52
N ASN A 31 -12.44 12.47 1.90
CA ASN A 31 -12.62 13.78 1.28
C ASN A 31 -11.27 14.50 1.10
N PRO A 32 -10.44 14.08 0.14
CA PRO A 32 -9.08 14.60 -0.04
C PRO A 32 -9.09 16.07 -0.45
N LYS A 33 -8.27 16.93 0.18
CA LYS A 33 -8.18 18.35 -0.23
C LYS A 33 -7.85 18.46 -1.73
N PRO A 34 -8.47 19.37 -2.49
CA PRO A 34 -8.23 19.51 -3.94
C PRO A 34 -6.75 19.64 -4.32
N ASP A 35 -5.98 20.40 -3.53
CA ASP A 35 -4.54 20.56 -3.73
C ASP A 35 -3.76 19.24 -3.60
N LEU A 36 -4.15 18.37 -2.65
CA LEU A 36 -3.55 17.05 -2.51
C LEU A 36 -3.90 16.17 -3.71
N PHE A 37 -5.17 16.19 -4.15
CA PHE A 37 -5.65 15.40 -5.28
C PHE A 37 -4.85 15.70 -6.57
N ARG A 38 -4.64 16.98 -6.87
CA ARG A 38 -3.81 17.42 -8.02
C ARG A 38 -2.35 17.02 -7.89
N LYS A 39 -1.77 17.18 -6.69
CA LYS A 39 -0.37 16.81 -6.45
C LYS A 39 -0.12 15.32 -6.60
N MET A 40 -1.15 14.50 -6.43
CA MET A 40 -1.11 13.06 -6.70
C MET A 40 -1.31 12.70 -8.18
N GLY A 41 -1.47 13.69 -9.06
CA GLY A 41 -1.65 13.48 -10.50
C GLY A 41 -3.04 12.99 -10.89
N LEU A 42 -4.04 13.13 -10.02
CA LEU A 42 -5.40 12.67 -10.25
C LEU A 42 -6.27 13.79 -10.84
N GLU A 43 -7.26 13.44 -11.67
CA GLU A 43 -8.15 14.40 -12.33
C GLU A 43 -9.22 14.98 -11.38
N GLU A 44 -9.28 16.31 -11.23
CA GLU A 44 -10.21 16.95 -10.27
C GLU A 44 -11.70 16.78 -10.62
N LYS A 45 -12.04 16.51 -11.88
CA LYS A 45 -13.43 16.31 -12.30
C LYS A 45 -13.93 15.00 -11.70
N GLY A 46 -14.92 15.09 -10.81
CA GLY A 46 -15.42 13.91 -10.09
C GLY A 46 -14.54 13.50 -8.91
N ARG A 47 -13.92 14.49 -8.21
CA ARG A 47 -13.11 14.25 -7.01
C ARG A 47 -13.84 13.35 -6.00
N ASN A 48 -13.31 12.14 -5.87
CA ASN A 48 -13.83 11.06 -5.07
C ASN A 48 -12.90 10.75 -3.88
N ALA A 49 -13.26 9.74 -3.07
CA ALA A 49 -12.36 9.23 -2.05
C ALA A 49 -11.11 8.61 -2.70
N ILE A 50 -10.01 8.57 -1.95
CA ILE A 50 -8.76 7.92 -2.38
C ILE A 50 -8.52 6.71 -1.48
N GLY A 51 -8.23 5.56 -2.09
CA GLY A 51 -7.61 4.42 -1.43
C GLY A 51 -6.11 4.39 -1.69
N ILE A 52 -5.31 4.20 -0.64
CA ILE A 52 -3.85 4.14 -0.69
C ILE A 52 -3.39 2.78 -0.18
N LEU A 53 -2.56 2.11 -0.98
CA LEU A 53 -1.91 0.86 -0.62
C LEU A 53 -0.39 0.99 -0.70
N THR A 54 0.31 0.32 0.21
CA THR A 54 1.75 0.07 0.13
C THR A 54 2.01 -1.41 0.31
N ILE A 55 2.61 -2.03 -0.71
CA ILE A 55 2.74 -3.48 -0.83
C ILE A 55 4.21 -3.84 -1.08
N THR A 56 4.69 -4.87 -0.42
CA THR A 56 6.00 -5.48 -0.67
C THR A 56 5.79 -6.97 -0.96
N PRO A 57 6.37 -7.54 -2.04
CA PRO A 57 7.15 -6.86 -3.07
C PRO A 57 6.26 -5.97 -3.98
N GLY A 58 6.90 -5.04 -4.69
CA GLY A 58 6.21 -4.00 -5.46
C GLY A 58 5.31 -4.55 -6.57
N GLU A 59 5.66 -5.69 -7.16
CA GLU A 59 4.87 -6.40 -8.16
C GLU A 59 3.50 -6.85 -7.64
N GLY A 60 3.33 -6.96 -6.32
CA GLY A 60 2.03 -7.24 -5.68
C GLY A 60 0.98 -6.16 -5.96
N THR A 61 1.39 -4.94 -6.31
CA THR A 61 0.47 -3.86 -6.69
C THR A 61 -0.33 -4.15 -7.96
N ILE A 62 0.24 -4.89 -8.91
CA ILE A 62 -0.44 -5.26 -10.15
C ILE A 62 -1.60 -6.20 -9.84
N ILE A 63 -1.37 -7.16 -8.94
CA ILE A 63 -2.38 -8.10 -8.46
C ILE A 63 -3.43 -7.39 -7.63
N ALA A 64 -3.02 -6.48 -6.74
CA ALA A 64 -3.92 -5.66 -5.95
C ALA A 64 -4.85 -4.81 -6.82
N ALA A 65 -4.33 -4.19 -7.88
CA ALA A 65 -5.13 -3.38 -8.79
C ALA A 65 -6.19 -4.21 -9.53
N ASP A 66 -5.84 -5.42 -9.97
CA ASP A 66 -6.79 -6.36 -10.59
C ASP A 66 -7.89 -6.79 -9.61
N ILE A 67 -7.54 -7.13 -8.36
CA ILE A 67 -8.53 -7.46 -7.32
C ILE A 67 -9.44 -6.25 -7.02
N ALA A 68 -8.85 -5.07 -6.83
CA ALA A 68 -9.59 -3.85 -6.49
C ALA A 68 -10.62 -3.48 -7.56
N SER A 69 -10.21 -3.47 -8.84
CA SER A 69 -11.08 -3.14 -9.99
C SER A 69 -12.23 -4.11 -10.20
N LYS A 70 -12.15 -5.33 -9.67
CA LYS A 70 -13.24 -6.33 -9.69
C LYS A 70 -14.16 -6.28 -8.47
N SER A 71 -13.80 -5.50 -7.44
CA SER A 71 -14.43 -5.53 -6.11
C SER A 71 -15.36 -4.34 -5.83
N GLY A 72 -15.44 -3.39 -6.75
CA GLY A 72 -16.29 -2.20 -6.62
C GLY A 72 -16.17 -1.29 -7.84
N ASP A 73 -17.05 -0.30 -7.92
CA ASP A 73 -16.98 0.75 -8.92
C ASP A 73 -15.89 1.75 -8.53
N ILE A 74 -14.65 1.41 -8.90
CA ILE A 74 -13.44 2.20 -8.64
C ILE A 74 -12.65 2.41 -9.92
N GLU A 75 -11.86 3.46 -9.93
CA GLU A 75 -10.86 3.73 -10.96
C GLU A 75 -9.46 3.59 -10.38
N ILE A 76 -8.52 3.14 -11.21
CA ILE A 76 -7.11 3.08 -10.85
C ILE A 76 -6.51 4.44 -11.14
N GLY A 77 -6.15 5.17 -10.09
CA GLY A 77 -5.47 6.46 -10.23
C GLY A 77 -4.00 6.29 -10.57
N PHE A 78 -3.32 5.33 -9.94
CA PHE A 78 -1.89 5.12 -10.12
C PHE A 78 -1.44 3.73 -9.68
N ILE A 79 -0.55 3.11 -10.44
CA ILE A 79 0.14 1.86 -10.08
C ILE A 79 1.64 2.08 -10.16
N ASP A 80 2.36 1.82 -9.07
CA ASP A 80 3.81 1.83 -9.04
C ASP A 80 4.36 0.49 -8.57
N ARG A 81 4.75 -0.33 -9.55
CA ARG A 81 5.39 -1.63 -9.32
C ARG A 81 6.82 -1.54 -8.80
N PHE A 82 7.44 -0.36 -8.80
CA PHE A 82 8.81 -0.16 -8.32
C PHE A 82 8.81 0.14 -6.82
N SER A 83 7.96 1.05 -6.36
CA SER A 83 7.83 1.37 -4.93
C SER A 83 6.84 0.49 -4.18
N GLY A 84 5.90 -0.14 -4.90
CA GLY A 84 4.81 -0.88 -4.29
C GLY A 84 3.61 -0.02 -3.89
N ALA A 85 3.48 1.19 -4.44
CA ALA A 85 2.33 2.07 -4.21
C ALA A 85 1.18 1.79 -5.20
N LEU A 86 -0.06 1.83 -4.70
CA LEU A 86 -1.28 1.78 -5.51
C LEU A 86 -2.27 2.82 -4.99
N LEU A 87 -2.80 3.63 -5.90
CA LEU A 87 -3.86 4.60 -5.65
C LEU A 87 -5.10 4.22 -6.43
N ILE A 88 -6.23 4.14 -5.74
CA ILE A 88 -7.56 3.93 -6.34
C ILE A 88 -8.50 5.07 -5.94
N THR A 89 -9.48 5.36 -6.78
CA THR A 89 -10.48 6.40 -6.55
C THR A 89 -11.88 5.89 -6.76
N GLY A 90 -12.84 6.42 -6.02
CA GLY A 90 -14.26 6.04 -6.14
C GLY A 90 -15.06 6.51 -4.93
N ASP A 91 -16.34 6.16 -4.88
CA ASP A 91 -17.13 6.42 -3.68
C ASP A 91 -16.49 5.77 -2.44
N VAL A 92 -16.66 6.39 -1.27
CA VAL A 92 -16.01 5.94 -0.02
C VAL A 92 -16.28 4.45 0.23
N SER A 93 -17.51 4.00 0.04
CA SER A 93 -17.91 2.60 0.21
C SER A 93 -17.24 1.67 -0.81
N ALA A 94 -17.14 2.09 -2.07
CA ALA A 94 -16.49 1.32 -3.13
C ALA A 94 -14.99 1.17 -2.87
N VAL A 95 -14.32 2.25 -2.47
CA VAL A 95 -12.91 2.25 -2.08
C VAL A 95 -12.67 1.35 -0.86
N GLU A 96 -13.49 1.48 0.19
CA GLU A 96 -13.37 0.62 1.38
C GLU A 96 -13.56 -0.86 1.05
N SER A 97 -14.56 -1.20 0.22
CA SER A 97 -14.81 -2.56 -0.26
C SER A 97 -13.59 -3.09 -1.04
N ALA A 98 -13.09 -2.31 -1.99
CA ALA A 98 -11.94 -2.68 -2.80
C ALA A 98 -10.68 -2.93 -1.96
N LEU A 99 -10.38 -2.07 -0.99
CA LEU A 99 -9.23 -2.25 -0.11
C LEU A 99 -9.36 -3.51 0.77
N ARG A 100 -10.55 -3.79 1.31
CA ARG A 100 -10.78 -5.03 2.08
C ARG A 100 -10.56 -6.26 1.22
N SER A 101 -11.11 -6.30 0.01
CA SER A 101 -10.92 -7.40 -0.93
C SER A 101 -9.45 -7.60 -1.29
N VAL A 102 -8.68 -6.52 -1.47
CA VAL A 102 -7.23 -6.61 -1.72
C VAL A 102 -6.49 -7.22 -0.55
N ILE A 103 -6.72 -6.73 0.68
CA ILE A 103 -6.05 -7.25 1.88
C ILE A 103 -6.38 -8.73 2.05
N GLU A 104 -7.65 -9.10 1.96
CA GLU A 104 -8.09 -10.49 2.09
C GLU A 104 -7.55 -11.38 0.97
N GLY A 105 -7.57 -10.91 -0.28
CA GLY A 105 -7.07 -11.66 -1.44
C GLY A 105 -5.57 -11.92 -1.35
N LEU A 106 -4.77 -10.88 -1.08
CA LEU A 106 -3.32 -11.02 -0.92
C LEU A 106 -2.95 -11.89 0.29
N GLN A 107 -3.67 -11.77 1.39
CA GLN A 107 -3.45 -12.60 2.58
C GLN A 107 -3.82 -14.06 2.31
N ARG A 108 -5.03 -14.33 1.83
CA ARG A 108 -5.56 -15.71 1.75
C ARG A 108 -5.01 -16.49 0.57
N ILE A 109 -4.77 -15.85 -0.57
CA ILE A 109 -4.32 -16.52 -1.79
C ILE A 109 -2.79 -16.57 -1.84
N LEU A 110 -2.12 -15.47 -1.50
CA LEU A 110 -0.66 -15.34 -1.68
C LEU A 110 0.13 -15.36 -0.36
N GLY A 111 -0.54 -15.36 0.79
CA GLY A 111 0.11 -15.41 2.10
C GLY A 111 0.87 -14.14 2.44
N PHE A 112 0.35 -12.97 2.06
CA PHE A 112 0.87 -11.68 2.51
C PHE A 112 0.50 -11.44 3.97
N PHE A 113 1.40 -10.85 4.74
CA PHE A 113 1.06 -10.33 6.06
C PHE A 113 0.14 -9.09 5.88
N PRO A 114 -1.08 -9.09 6.44
CA PRO A 114 -2.04 -8.01 6.22
C PRO A 114 -1.78 -6.80 7.14
N THR A 115 -2.49 -5.72 6.88
CA THR A 115 -2.64 -4.57 7.79
C THR A 115 -4.12 -4.25 7.97
N ASP A 116 -4.45 -3.49 9.01
CA ASP A 116 -5.82 -3.04 9.23
C ASP A 116 -6.18 -1.89 8.27
N LEU A 117 -7.45 -1.87 7.84
CA LEU A 117 -7.98 -0.76 7.08
C LEU A 117 -8.10 0.49 7.97
N THR A 118 -7.46 1.58 7.57
CA THR A 118 -7.50 2.88 8.28
C THR A 118 -8.20 3.96 7.45
N ARG A 119 -8.63 5.06 8.08
CA ARG A 119 -9.47 6.11 7.45
C ARG A 119 -9.09 7.51 7.93
N SER A 120 -9.28 8.52 7.08
CA SER A 120 -9.19 9.96 7.40
C SER A 120 -10.18 10.83 6.61
#